data_AF-A0A5C7QBN3-F1
#
_entry.id   AF-A0A5C7QBN3-F1
#
_cell.length_a   1.000
_cell.length_b   1.000
_cell.length_c   1.000
_cell.angle_alpha   90.00
_cell.angle_beta   90.00
_cell.angle_gamma   90.00
#
_symmetry.space_group_name_H-M   'P 1'
#
loop_
_entity.id
_entity.type
_entity.pdbx_description
1 polymer ?
#
loop_
_entity_poly.entity_id
_entity_poly.type
_entity_poly.pdbx_seq_one_letter_code
_entity_poly.pdbx_strand_id
1 'polypeptide(L)'
;YCPKAAKKDRNAGLPEGQTNNHSTVKPHALMRWLCRLIGHPEGRLLDPFAGSGSTLRAARAEGLPCDGIERDHHYCVDLAAPRAGVDVADVIRVPPLDSAPETCEDASTSTAPNQVGEVDAATVAQR
;
A
#
# COMPACT_ATOMS: atom_id res chain seq x y z
N TYR A 1 16.70 19.23 -9.63
CA TYR A 1 16.38 18.70 -8.28
C TYR A 1 15.78 19.83 -7.45
N CYS A 2 14.61 19.64 -6.85
CA CYS A 2 14.00 20.63 -5.94
C CYS A 2 14.04 20.06 -4.52
N PRO A 3 14.71 20.71 -3.55
CA PRO A 3 14.89 20.15 -2.21
C PRO A 3 13.59 20.11 -1.38
N LYS A 4 12.57 20.90 -1.76
CA LYS A 4 11.31 21.03 -1.04
C LYS A 4 10.12 20.81 -1.96
N ALA A 5 9.15 20.03 -1.50
CA ALA A 5 7.90 19.84 -2.22
C ALA A 5 7.17 21.20 -2.37
N ALA A 6 6.77 21.54 -3.60
CA ALA A 6 5.97 22.73 -3.88
C ALA A 6 4.60 22.64 -3.19
N LYS A 7 3.97 23.78 -2.87
CA LYS A 7 2.64 23.80 -2.18
C LYS A 7 1.58 22.97 -2.91
N LYS A 8 1.54 23.05 -4.25
CA LYS A 8 0.65 22.23 -5.09
C LYS A 8 0.90 20.73 -4.90
N ASP A 9 2.15 20.32 -4.82
CA ASP A 9 2.54 18.92 -4.65
C ASP A 9 2.25 18.40 -3.23
N ARG A 10 2.43 19.26 -2.23
CA ARG A 10 2.11 18.97 -0.83
C ARG A 10 0.63 18.68 -0.62
N ASN A 11 -0.26 19.35 -1.34
CA ASN A 11 -1.70 19.18 -1.17
C ASN A 11 -2.34 18.25 -2.21
N ALA A 12 -1.61 17.82 -3.23
CA ALA A 12 -2.15 16.97 -4.28
C ALA A 12 -2.70 15.64 -3.73
N GLY A 13 -3.93 15.30 -4.14
CA GLY A 13 -4.66 14.11 -3.68
C GLY A 13 -5.43 14.29 -2.37
N LEU A 14 -5.29 15.43 -1.67
CA LEU A 14 -6.17 15.75 -0.54
C LEU A 14 -7.53 16.28 -1.02
N PRO A 15 -8.58 16.12 -0.20
CA PRO A 15 -9.88 16.77 -0.41
C PRO A 15 -9.75 18.30 -0.54
N GLU A 16 -10.70 18.91 -1.24
CA GLU A 16 -10.73 20.36 -1.40
C GLU A 16 -10.81 21.07 -0.04
N GLY A 17 -10.05 22.16 0.11
CA GLY A 17 -9.94 22.91 1.36
C GLY A 17 -8.98 22.34 2.39
N GLN A 18 -8.46 21.12 2.23
CA GLN A 18 -7.48 20.55 3.16
C GLN A 18 -6.03 20.91 2.80
N THR A 19 -5.18 20.98 3.83
CA THR A 19 -3.75 21.27 3.66
C THR A 19 -2.89 20.24 4.36
N ASN A 20 -1.82 19.81 3.69
CA ASN A 20 -0.86 18.87 4.25
C ASN A 20 0.07 19.58 5.25
N ASN A 21 -0.09 19.24 6.53
CA ASN A 21 0.69 19.74 7.67
C ASN A 21 1.97 18.93 7.95
N HIS A 22 2.22 17.82 7.24
CA HIS A 22 3.40 16.98 7.48
C HIS A 22 4.68 17.78 7.21
N SER A 23 5.61 17.80 8.17
CA SER A 23 6.79 18.67 8.14
C SER A 23 7.73 18.33 6.97
N THR A 24 7.92 17.04 6.72
CA THR A 24 8.89 16.54 5.73
C THR A 24 8.17 15.89 4.54
N VAL A 25 7.39 16.62 3.75
CA VAL A 25 6.80 16.07 2.50
C VAL A 25 7.87 15.95 1.43
N LYS A 26 7.99 14.76 0.83
CA LYS A 26 9.00 14.45 -0.19
C LYS A 26 8.46 14.87 -1.57
N PRO A 27 9.26 15.54 -2.42
CA PRO A 27 8.83 15.96 -3.76
C PRO A 27 8.43 14.78 -4.64
N HIS A 28 7.28 14.86 -5.29
CA HIS A 28 6.73 13.75 -6.06
C HIS A 28 7.59 13.36 -7.26
N ALA A 29 8.17 14.32 -7.98
CA ALA A 29 9.05 14.05 -9.11
C ALA A 29 10.31 13.24 -8.69
N LEU A 30 10.86 13.52 -7.51
CA LEU A 30 11.99 12.76 -6.96
C LEU A 30 11.56 11.33 -6.63
N MET A 31 10.43 11.17 -5.95
CA MET A 31 9.93 9.85 -5.57
C MET A 31 9.59 8.99 -6.80
N ARG A 32 8.99 9.57 -7.85
CA ARG A 32 8.74 8.87 -9.11
C ARG A 32 10.02 8.38 -9.76
N TRP A 33 11.05 9.22 -9.78
CA TRP A 33 12.37 8.83 -10.31
C TRP A 33 12.97 7.67 -9.51
N LEU A 34 12.91 7.71 -8.18
CA LEU A 34 13.38 6.62 -7.31
C LEU A 34 12.58 5.33 -7.57
N CYS A 35 11.25 5.40 -7.61
CA CYS A 35 10.41 4.24 -7.87
C CYS A 35 10.74 3.56 -9.21
N ARG A 36 11.01 4.32 -10.28
CA ARG A 36 11.46 3.75 -11.57
C ARG A 36 12.84 3.12 -11.51
N LEU A 37 13.73 3.69 -10.71
CA LEU A 37 15.11 3.22 -10.60
C LEU A 37 15.22 1.90 -9.84
N ILE A 38 14.44 1.75 -8.75
CA ILE A 38 14.53 0.58 -7.86
C ILE A 38 13.40 -0.43 -8.07
N GLY A 39 12.29 0.00 -8.66
CA GLY A 39 11.09 -0.81 -8.83
C GLY A 39 11.29 -1.90 -9.87
N HIS A 40 10.74 -3.08 -9.57
CA HIS A 40 10.72 -4.22 -10.47
C HIS A 40 9.26 -4.56 -10.81
N PRO A 41 8.92 -4.94 -12.06
CA PRO A 41 7.54 -5.30 -12.45
C PRO A 41 6.93 -6.42 -11.61
N GLU A 42 7.72 -7.45 -11.31
CA GLU A 42 7.33 -8.58 -10.43
C GLU A 42 7.62 -8.29 -8.93
N GLY A 43 8.04 -7.07 -8.61
CA GLY A 43 8.44 -6.65 -7.27
C GLY A 43 7.36 -5.86 -6.55
N ARG A 44 7.64 -5.57 -5.28
CA ARG A 44 6.79 -4.76 -4.41
C ARG A 44 7.65 -3.84 -3.57
N LEU A 45 7.29 -2.55 -3.59
CA LEU A 45 7.95 -1.54 -2.77
C LEU A 45 7.39 -1.56 -1.35
N LEU A 46 8.24 -1.27 -0.36
CA LEU A 46 7.84 -1.11 1.02
C LEU A 46 8.34 0.23 1.55
N ASP A 47 7.43 1.04 2.08
CA ASP A 47 7.75 2.26 2.82
C ASP A 47 7.40 2.06 4.30
N PRO A 48 8.35 1.72 5.18
CA PRO A 48 8.07 1.50 6.59
C PRO A 48 7.73 2.80 7.36
N PHE A 49 7.93 3.96 6.75
CA PHE A 49 7.67 5.28 7.35
C PHE A 49 6.92 6.16 6.35
N ALA A 50 5.73 5.72 5.97
CA ALA A 50 4.95 6.31 4.89
C ALA A 50 4.68 7.80 5.10
N GLY A 51 4.52 8.26 6.36
CA GLY A 51 4.27 9.66 6.69
C GLY A 51 3.10 10.22 5.87
N SER A 52 3.35 11.27 5.08
CA SER A 52 2.34 11.85 4.17
C SER A 52 2.04 11.04 2.89
N GLY A 53 2.54 9.81 2.75
CA GLY A 53 2.29 8.91 1.62
C GLY A 53 2.96 9.29 0.30
N SER A 54 4.07 10.06 0.33
CA SER A 54 4.75 10.51 -0.90
C SER A 54 5.28 9.35 -1.75
N THR A 55 5.75 8.27 -1.12
CA THR A 55 6.23 7.06 -1.80
C THR A 55 5.09 6.29 -2.43
N LEU A 56 4.02 6.01 -1.69
CA LEU A 56 2.85 5.27 -2.19
C LEU A 56 2.21 5.99 -3.38
N ARG A 57 2.04 7.31 -3.29
CA ARG A 57 1.52 8.13 -4.39
C ARG A 57 2.42 8.06 -5.63
N ALA A 58 3.74 8.05 -5.46
CA ALA A 58 4.68 7.93 -6.56
C ALA A 58 4.66 6.52 -7.18
N ALA A 59 4.69 5.48 -6.36
CA ALA A 59 4.62 4.09 -6.82
C ALA A 59 3.34 3.82 -7.62
N ARG A 60 2.19 4.30 -7.13
CA ARG A 60 0.91 4.22 -7.86
C ARG A 60 0.97 4.93 -9.21
N ALA A 61 1.59 6.10 -9.28
CA ALA A 61 1.75 6.85 -10.54
C ALA A 61 2.69 6.15 -11.54
N GLU A 62 3.53 5.22 -11.07
CA GLU A 62 4.40 4.37 -11.89
C GLU A 62 3.82 2.97 -12.12
N GLY A 63 2.63 2.67 -11.59
CA GLY A 63 2.01 1.34 -11.71
C GLY A 63 2.74 0.25 -10.92
N LEU A 64 3.54 0.62 -9.92
CA LEU A 64 4.31 -0.32 -9.10
C LEU A 64 3.53 -0.69 -7.83
N PRO A 65 3.41 -1.99 -7.48
CA PRO A 65 2.87 -2.41 -6.20
C PRO A 65 3.69 -1.82 -5.04
N CYS A 66 3.02 -1.29 -4.02
CA CYS A 66 3.67 -0.66 -2.88
C CYS A 66 2.82 -0.78 -1.62
N ASP A 67 3.46 -1.13 -0.50
CA ASP A 67 2.85 -1.07 0.83
C ASP A 67 3.53 0.02 1.67
N GLY A 68 2.76 0.60 2.58
CA GLY A 68 3.23 1.64 3.49
C GLY A 68 2.83 1.32 4.92
N ILE A 69 3.73 1.58 5.86
CA ILE A 69 3.47 1.50 7.29
C ILE A 69 3.58 2.91 7.87
N GLU A 70 2.59 3.29 8.66
CA GLU A 70 2.60 4.53 9.43
C GLU A 70 1.93 4.29 10.77
N ARG A 71 2.54 4.80 11.84
CA ARG A 71 2.07 4.59 13.20
C ARG A 71 0.99 5.60 13.57
N ASP A 72 1.13 6.85 13.11
CA ASP A 72 0.19 7.90 13.43
C ASP A 72 -1.06 7.79 12.54
N HIS A 73 -2.22 7.61 13.18
CA HIS A 73 -3.51 7.52 12.47
C HIS A 73 -3.75 8.73 11.57
N HIS A 74 -3.42 9.94 12.03
CA HIS A 74 -3.61 11.16 11.27
C HIS A 74 -2.78 11.16 9.97
N TYR A 75 -1.52 10.70 10.06
CA TYR A 75 -0.68 10.60 8.88
C TYR A 75 -1.10 9.46 7.96
N CYS A 76 -1.50 8.32 8.50
CA CYS A 76 -1.92 7.16 7.73
C CYS A 76 -3.24 7.41 6.99
N VAL A 77 -4.30 7.76 7.72
CA VAL A 77 -5.68 7.83 7.23
C VAL A 77 -6.01 9.18 6.63
N ASP A 78 -5.71 10.29 7.33
CA ASP A 78 -6.15 11.61 6.89
C ASP A 78 -5.23 12.22 5.81
N LEU A 79 -3.97 11.78 5.74
CA LEU A 79 -3.00 12.31 4.78
C LEU A 79 -2.56 11.29 3.71
N ALA A 80 -1.95 10.17 4.11
CA ALA A 80 -1.34 9.25 3.17
C ALA A 80 -2.38 8.56 2.29
N ALA A 81 -3.45 8.02 2.88
CA ALA A 81 -4.49 7.30 2.16
C ALA A 81 -5.12 8.14 1.03
N PRO A 82 -5.69 9.34 1.27
CA PRO A 82 -6.25 10.16 0.19
C PRO A 82 -5.18 10.58 -0.82
N ARG A 83 -3.98 10.96 -0.39
CA ARG A 83 -2.89 11.36 -1.31
C ARG A 83 -2.44 10.23 -2.22
N ALA A 84 -2.43 8.99 -1.73
CA ALA A 84 -2.08 7.80 -2.47
C ALA A 84 -3.28 7.16 -3.20
N GLY A 85 -4.50 7.69 -2.99
CA GLY A 85 -5.75 7.13 -3.51
C GLY A 85 -6.10 5.76 -2.91
N VAL A 86 -5.58 5.44 -1.73
CA VAL A 86 -5.89 4.21 -1.00
C VAL A 86 -7.25 4.39 -0.33
N ASP A 87 -8.13 3.39 -0.45
CA ASP A 87 -9.37 3.38 0.30
C ASP A 87 -9.05 3.16 1.79
N VAL A 88 -9.69 3.89 2.67
CA VAL A 88 -9.52 3.73 4.12
C VAL A 88 -9.94 2.33 4.56
N ALA A 89 -10.87 1.69 3.86
CA ALA A 89 -11.26 0.30 4.10
C ALA A 89 -10.11 -0.71 3.90
N ASP A 90 -9.12 -0.38 3.05
CA ASP A 90 -7.96 -1.24 2.77
C ASP A 90 -6.82 -1.04 3.79
N VAL A 91 -6.95 -0.07 4.71
CA VAL A 91 -5.92 0.22 5.72
C VAL A 91 -5.99 -0.81 6.84
N ILE A 92 -4.96 -1.64 6.94
CA ILE A 92 -4.84 -2.65 7.99
C ILE A 92 -4.36 -2.00 9.28
N ARG A 93 -5.22 -1.98 10.30
CA ARG A 93 -4.84 -1.57 11.66
C ARG A 93 -4.25 -2.76 12.41
N VAL A 94 -2.96 -2.67 12.71
CA VAL A 94 -2.28 -3.65 13.56
C VAL A 94 -2.39 -3.19 15.01
N PRO A 95 -3.03 -3.96 15.91
CA PRO A 95 -3.06 -3.63 17.32
C PRO A 95 -1.65 -3.75 17.94
N PRO A 96 -1.35 -3.01 19.03
CA PRO A 96 -0.11 -3.19 19.78
C PRO A 96 0.06 -4.65 20.23
N LEU A 97 1.29 -5.16 20.24
CA LEU A 97 1.60 -6.55 20.66
C LEU A 97 1.09 -6.90 22.07
N ASP A 98 0.90 -5.89 22.91
CA ASP A 98 0.60 -6.03 24.33
C ASP A 98 -0.90 -6.03 24.63
N SER A 99 -1.75 -5.67 23.66
CA SER A 99 -3.19 -5.86 23.80
C SER A 99 -3.47 -7.35 23.65
N ALA A 100 -3.98 -7.97 24.72
CA ALA A 100 -4.32 -9.39 24.75
C ALA A 100 -5.03 -9.79 23.45
N PRO A 101 -4.71 -10.96 22.85
CA PRO A 101 -5.38 -11.39 21.64
C PRO A 101 -6.87 -11.46 21.93
N GLU A 102 -7.69 -10.74 21.16
CA GLU A 102 -9.08 -11.16 20.99
C GLU A 102 -9.00 -12.60 20.52
N THR A 103 -9.57 -13.50 21.31
CA THR A 103 -9.47 -14.94 21.11
C THR A 103 -9.78 -15.27 19.65
N CYS A 104 -8.80 -15.80 18.91
CA CYS A 104 -9.10 -16.59 17.72
C CYS A 104 -10.01 -17.72 18.20
N GLU A 105 -11.31 -17.63 17.92
CA GLU A 105 -12.15 -18.82 17.99
C GLU A 105 -11.60 -19.79 16.94
N ASP A 106 -10.99 -20.86 17.44
CA ASP A 106 -10.42 -21.93 16.64
C ASP A 106 -11.46 -22.42 15.64
N ALA A 107 -11.17 -22.24 14.35
CA ALA A 107 -11.88 -22.87 13.25
C ALA A 107 -11.75 -24.39 13.40
N SER A 108 -12.62 -24.96 14.22
CA SER A 108 -12.70 -26.38 14.48
C SER A 108 -13.91 -26.93 13.74
N THR A 109 -13.60 -27.94 12.92
CA THR A 109 -14.48 -28.96 12.32
C THR A 109 -15.07 -28.67 10.93
N SER A 110 -14.37 -29.12 9.89
CA SER A 110 -14.94 -30.13 8.98
C SER A 110 -13.83 -30.80 8.16
N THR A 111 -13.59 -32.06 8.48
CA THR A 111 -12.71 -33.03 7.82
C THR A 111 -13.01 -33.18 6.32
N ALA A 112 -11.98 -33.09 5.48
CA ALA A 112 -12.05 -33.50 4.07
C ALA A 112 -12.15 -35.03 3.94
N PRO A 113 -12.61 -35.53 2.79
CA PRO A 113 -11.68 -36.40 2.07
C PRO A 113 -11.50 -36.00 0.60
N ASN A 114 -10.23 -36.14 0.24
CA ASN A 114 -9.61 -36.05 -1.07
C ASN A 114 -10.29 -36.96 -2.10
N GLN A 115 -10.62 -36.43 -3.29
CA GLN A 115 -10.75 -37.23 -4.50
C GLN A 115 -9.83 -36.67 -5.57
N VAL A 116 -8.77 -37.42 -5.83
CA VAL A 116 -7.85 -37.22 -6.95
C VAL A 116 -8.58 -37.71 -8.20
N GLY A 117 -8.94 -36.78 -9.09
CA GLY A 117 -9.42 -37.05 -10.44
C GLY A 117 -8.29 -36.88 -11.44
N GLU A 118 -8.06 -37.95 -12.19
CA GLU A 118 -7.04 -38.18 -13.21
C GLU A 118 -7.02 -37.11 -14.33
N VAL A 119 -5.85 -36.55 -14.65
CA VAL A 119 -5.67 -35.68 -15.82
C VAL A 119 -5.23 -36.52 -17.01
N ASP A 120 -6.14 -36.72 -17.97
CA ASP A 120 -5.84 -37.38 -19.23
C ASP A 120 -5.04 -36.41 -20.14
N ALA A 121 -3.87 -36.87 -20.60
CA ALA A 121 -2.80 -36.06 -21.19
C ALA A 121 -3.02 -35.67 -22.68
N ALA A 122 -4.25 -35.39 -23.10
CA ALA A 122 -4.58 -35.21 -24.52
C ALA A 122 -5.54 -34.06 -24.84
N THR A 123 -5.27 -32.83 -24.41
CA THR A 123 -5.87 -31.62 -25.03
C THR A 123 -4.94 -30.41 -24.94
N VAL A 124 -3.70 -30.56 -25.44
CA VAL A 124 -2.84 -29.44 -25.83
C VAL A 124 -2.61 -29.56 -27.34
N ALA A 125 -3.62 -29.20 -28.12
CA ALA A 125 -3.54 -28.79 -29.52
C ALA A 125 -4.96 -28.47 -30.00
N GLN A 126 -5.13 -27.31 -30.66
CA GLN A 126 -6.35 -26.79 -31.30
C GLN A 126 -7.23 -25.85 -30.46
N ARG A 127 -6.79 -24.61 -30.27
CA ARG A 127 -7.30 -23.42 -30.99
C ARG A 127 -6.54 -22.16 -30.58
#